data_AF-A0A1J3D8X3-F1
#
_entry.id   AF-A0A1J3D8X3-F1
#
_cell.length_a   1.000
_cell.length_b   1.000
_cell.length_c   1.000
_cell.angle_alpha   90.00
_cell.angle_beta   90.00
_cell.angle_gamma   90.00
#
_symmetry.space_group_name_H-M   'P 1'
#
loop_
_entity.id
_entity.type
_entity.pdbx_description
1 polymer ?
#
loop_
_entity_poly.entity_id
_entity_poly.type
_entity_poly.pdbx_seq_one_letter_code
_entity_poly.pdbx_strand_id
1 'polypeptide(L)'
;LALLKVSSAIVFEEGIKSCLEYLEAVPWSEEEEQTVVSCIEKLNLPGSTANSVLERVSVSSSEPSTSMTNNVFLKLLTNVLQAKDDKARREMKAVISRLIKEEADHDVSKEMLYSLCHRCILSLILCLSEVTSHMNDPGDLVGEISREAGNLLWLVDILIEKKICDEFVQLWGEQKELANLHSKIPAKYRHEISKITAQMCVGIGKGKILVKREARFTVLKTWLESLYDDFGWMRRSSSRSMDWKVVEDGLSQMILTLSLSQQQVVLMKWFDRFMSKGDECPNFERAFEVWWRRAFVRPVIMVEPTNASQLQITTLH
;
A
#
# COMPACT_ATOMS: atom_id res chain seq x y z
N LEU A 1 -38.46 -18.80 -5.98
CA LEU A 1 -39.09 -17.59 -5.38
C LEU A 1 -40.57 -17.40 -5.69
N ALA A 2 -41.03 -17.48 -6.95
CA ALA A 2 -42.46 -17.33 -7.27
C ALA A 2 -43.34 -18.35 -6.51
N LEU A 3 -42.91 -19.61 -6.45
CA LEU A 3 -43.59 -20.66 -5.69
C LEU A 3 -43.67 -20.34 -4.19
N LEU A 4 -42.58 -19.83 -3.59
CA LEU A 4 -42.55 -19.41 -2.19
C LEU A 4 -43.58 -18.31 -1.90
N LYS A 5 -43.68 -17.30 -2.78
CA LYS A 5 -44.66 -16.21 -2.66
C LYS A 5 -46.10 -16.73 -2.73
N VAL A 6 -46.38 -17.64 -3.66
CA VAL A 6 -47.70 -18.26 -3.80
C VAL A 6 -48.03 -19.11 -2.58
N SER A 7 -47.12 -19.99 -2.15
CA SER A 7 -47.29 -20.82 -0.95
C SER A 7 -47.52 -19.99 0.31
N SER A 8 -46.80 -18.87 0.46
CA SER A 8 -47.00 -17.91 1.55
C SER A 8 -48.37 -17.24 1.49
N ALA A 9 -48.80 -16.77 0.31
CA ALA A 9 -50.09 -16.10 0.14
C ALA A 9 -51.30 -17.00 0.44
N ILE A 10 -51.18 -18.31 0.17
CA ILE A 10 -52.24 -19.30 0.49
C ILE A 10 -52.04 -19.98 1.85
N VAL A 11 -51.04 -19.57 2.64
CA VAL A 11 -50.69 -20.14 3.96
C VAL A 11 -50.44 -21.66 3.89
N PHE A 12 -49.82 -22.13 2.80
CA PHE A 12 -49.47 -23.54 2.61
C PHE A 12 -48.10 -23.84 3.23
N GLU A 13 -48.10 -24.21 4.51
CA GLU A 13 -46.89 -24.38 5.32
C GLU A 13 -45.88 -25.38 4.72
N GLU A 14 -46.34 -26.55 4.25
CA GLU A 14 -45.42 -27.56 3.69
C GLU A 14 -44.77 -27.08 2.38
N GLY A 15 -45.49 -26.27 1.59
CA GLY A 15 -44.93 -25.64 0.40
C GLY A 15 -43.95 -24.53 0.73
N ILE A 16 -44.21 -23.75 1.79
CA ILE A 16 -43.25 -22.74 2.29
C ILE A 16 -41.96 -23.46 2.74
N LYS A 17 -42.10 -24.49 3.58
CA LYS A 17 -40.98 -25.28 4.10
C LYS A 17 -40.15 -25.90 2.96
N SER A 18 -40.80 -26.59 2.02
CA SER A 18 -40.10 -27.23 0.90
C SER A 18 -39.42 -26.19 -0.02
N CYS A 19 -40.00 -25.00 -0.20
CA CYS A 19 -39.35 -23.90 -0.89
C CYS A 19 -38.11 -23.38 -0.15
N LEU A 20 -38.18 -23.25 1.18
CA LEU A 20 -37.06 -22.79 1.99
C LEU A 20 -35.93 -23.83 2.03
N GLU A 21 -36.24 -25.12 2.17
CA GLU A 21 -35.26 -26.22 2.07
C GLU A 21 -34.55 -26.24 0.71
N TYR A 22 -35.29 -25.98 -0.37
CA TYR A 22 -34.68 -25.83 -1.69
C TYR A 22 -33.73 -24.63 -1.76
N LEU A 23 -34.17 -23.46 -1.27
CA LEU A 23 -33.34 -22.26 -1.25
C LEU A 23 -32.08 -22.46 -0.42
N GLU A 24 -32.19 -23.14 0.73
CA GLU A 24 -31.06 -23.50 1.59
C GLU A 24 -30.04 -24.40 0.86
N ALA A 25 -30.50 -25.32 0.01
CA ALA A 25 -29.64 -26.32 -0.63
C ALA A 25 -28.93 -25.83 -1.90
N VAL A 26 -29.48 -24.85 -2.63
CA VAL A 26 -28.94 -24.43 -3.93
C VAL A 26 -27.98 -23.24 -3.84
N PRO A 27 -26.91 -23.19 -4.65
CA PRO A 27 -26.08 -21.98 -4.75
C PRO A 27 -26.86 -20.85 -5.42
N TRP A 28 -26.55 -19.60 -5.05
CA TRP A 28 -27.13 -18.40 -5.64
C TRP A 28 -26.01 -17.56 -6.26
N SER A 29 -26.32 -16.87 -7.35
CA SER A 29 -25.54 -15.72 -7.82
C SER A 29 -25.71 -14.50 -6.89
N GLU A 30 -24.83 -13.51 -7.00
CA GLU A 30 -24.92 -12.27 -6.21
C GLU A 30 -26.25 -11.53 -6.45
N GLU A 31 -26.77 -11.53 -7.68
CA GLU A 31 -28.05 -10.91 -8.02
C GLU A 31 -29.25 -11.69 -7.45
N GLU A 32 -29.15 -13.03 -7.46
CA GLU A 32 -30.17 -13.89 -6.86
C GLU A 32 -30.19 -13.74 -5.34
N GLU A 33 -29.02 -13.62 -4.70
CA GLU A 33 -28.89 -13.47 -3.25
C GLU A 33 -29.71 -12.29 -2.72
N GLN A 34 -29.52 -11.08 -3.27
CA GLN A 34 -30.30 -9.91 -2.85
C GLN A 34 -31.80 -10.11 -3.08
N THR A 35 -32.17 -10.80 -4.16
CA THR A 35 -33.57 -11.07 -4.49
C THR A 35 -34.19 -12.08 -3.51
N VAL A 36 -33.42 -13.10 -3.10
CA VAL A 36 -33.83 -14.10 -2.11
C VAL A 36 -33.99 -13.47 -0.73
N VAL A 37 -32.98 -12.73 -0.26
CA VAL A 37 -33.00 -12.02 1.04
C VAL A 37 -34.20 -11.08 1.10
N SER A 38 -34.35 -10.18 0.11
CA SER A 38 -35.47 -9.25 0.07
C SER A 38 -36.83 -9.95 0.02
N CYS A 39 -36.91 -11.12 -0.64
CA CYS A 39 -38.14 -11.90 -0.69
C CYS A 39 -38.49 -12.50 0.67
N ILE A 40 -37.52 -13.07 1.40
CA ILE A 40 -37.74 -13.69 2.71
C ILE A 40 -38.10 -12.62 3.74
N GLU A 41 -37.38 -11.50 3.77
CA GLU A 41 -37.67 -10.37 4.67
C GLU A 41 -39.07 -9.78 4.45
N LYS A 42 -39.47 -9.56 3.19
CA LYS A 42 -40.81 -9.01 2.85
C LYS A 42 -41.95 -9.94 3.23
N LEU A 43 -41.74 -11.25 3.14
CA LEU A 43 -42.75 -12.24 3.50
C LEU A 43 -42.86 -12.44 5.01
N ASN A 44 -41.91 -11.91 5.80
CA ASN A 44 -41.85 -12.01 7.26
C ASN A 44 -42.14 -13.44 7.76
N LEU A 45 -41.51 -14.42 7.11
CA LEU A 45 -41.78 -15.85 7.34
C LEU A 45 -41.24 -16.27 8.72
N PRO A 46 -42.09 -16.73 9.65
CA PRO A 46 -41.63 -17.24 10.94
C PRO A 46 -41.05 -18.66 10.76
N GLY A 47 -39.92 -18.94 11.42
CA GLY A 47 -39.40 -20.30 11.57
C GLY A 47 -37.89 -20.44 11.43
N SER A 48 -37.36 -21.53 11.99
CA SER A 48 -35.93 -21.86 11.96
C SER A 48 -35.38 -22.03 10.54
N THR A 49 -36.19 -22.49 9.59
CA THR A 49 -35.76 -22.72 8.19
C THR A 49 -35.63 -21.41 7.40
N ALA A 50 -36.42 -20.39 7.70
CA ALA A 50 -36.21 -19.07 7.08
C ALA A 50 -34.90 -18.44 7.59
N ASN A 51 -34.61 -18.63 8.89
CA ASN A 51 -33.36 -18.18 9.50
C ASN A 51 -32.14 -18.92 8.94
N SER A 52 -32.19 -20.25 8.75
CA SER A 52 -31.07 -21.01 8.17
C SER A 52 -30.71 -20.54 6.75
N VAL A 53 -31.71 -20.14 5.97
CA VAL A 53 -31.50 -19.56 4.63
C VAL A 53 -30.84 -18.19 4.73
N LEU A 54 -31.25 -17.33 5.67
CA LEU A 54 -30.64 -16.01 5.89
C LEU A 54 -29.24 -16.08 6.52
N GLU A 55 -28.95 -17.09 7.33
CA GLU A 55 -27.63 -17.33 7.94
C GLU A 55 -26.52 -17.57 6.90
N ARG A 56 -26.86 -17.97 5.67
CA ARG A 56 -25.88 -18.11 4.57
C ARG A 56 -25.22 -16.78 4.17
N VAL A 57 -25.89 -15.67 4.43
CA VAL A 57 -25.58 -14.34 3.87
C VAL A 57 -25.58 -13.24 4.92
N SER A 58 -26.05 -13.54 6.13
CA SER A 58 -26.12 -12.61 7.26
C SER A 58 -25.42 -13.19 8.48
N VAL A 59 -24.61 -12.35 9.15
CA VAL A 59 -24.04 -12.69 10.46
C VAL A 59 -25.12 -12.47 11.51
N SER A 60 -25.51 -13.53 12.23
CA SER A 60 -26.51 -13.47 13.29
C SER A 60 -26.11 -12.46 14.38
N SER A 61 -27.04 -11.55 14.69
CA SER A 61 -26.85 -10.25 15.36
C SER A 61 -26.55 -10.27 16.87
N SER A 62 -25.68 -11.15 17.37
CA SER A 62 -25.42 -11.25 18.82
C SER A 62 -24.11 -10.62 19.33
N GLU A 63 -23.16 -10.20 18.48
CA GLU A 63 -21.92 -9.53 18.92
C GLU A 63 -21.42 -8.49 17.89
N PRO A 64 -20.65 -7.46 18.31
CA PRO A 64 -20.33 -6.30 17.46
C PRO A 64 -19.53 -6.74 16.21
N SER A 65 -20.22 -6.67 15.08
CA SER A 65 -19.92 -7.27 13.78
C SER A 65 -18.59 -6.87 13.13
N THR A 66 -17.99 -5.74 13.54
CA THR A 66 -16.75 -5.24 12.92
C THR A 66 -15.49 -5.87 13.52
N SER A 67 -15.48 -6.16 14.83
CA SER A 67 -14.30 -6.70 15.53
C SER A 67 -13.98 -8.15 15.11
N MET A 68 -15.01 -8.99 15.00
CA MET A 68 -14.86 -10.38 14.58
C MET A 68 -14.40 -10.48 13.13
N THR A 69 -14.98 -9.69 12.23
CA THR A 69 -14.61 -9.62 10.81
C THR A 69 -13.17 -9.14 10.64
N ASN A 70 -12.76 -8.12 11.41
CA ASN A 70 -11.36 -7.68 11.47
C ASN A 70 -10.43 -8.80 11.98
N ASN A 71 -10.81 -9.56 13.00
CA ASN A 71 -9.98 -10.67 13.49
C ASN A 71 -9.80 -11.77 12.45
N VAL A 72 -10.85 -12.11 11.69
CA VAL A 72 -10.78 -13.07 10.59
C VAL A 72 -9.89 -12.54 9.47
N PHE A 73 -10.06 -11.26 9.09
CA PHE A 73 -9.25 -10.63 8.06
C PHE A 73 -7.75 -10.58 8.45
N LEU A 74 -7.45 -10.19 9.70
CA LEU A 74 -6.08 -10.23 10.24
C LEU A 74 -5.48 -11.63 10.14
N LYS A 75 -6.25 -12.66 10.50
CA LYS A 75 -5.81 -14.06 10.43
C LYS A 75 -5.54 -14.48 8.98
N LEU A 76 -6.39 -14.09 8.02
CA LEU A 76 -6.19 -14.36 6.60
C LEU A 76 -4.91 -13.72 6.09
N LEU A 77 -4.72 -12.41 6.32
CA LEU A 77 -3.49 -11.70 5.93
C LEU A 77 -2.26 -12.33 6.58
N THR A 78 -2.33 -12.61 7.89
CA THR A 78 -1.23 -13.24 8.63
C THR A 78 -0.83 -14.58 8.04
N ASN A 79 -1.80 -15.44 7.72
CA ASN A 79 -1.57 -16.75 7.11
C ASN A 79 -0.94 -16.64 5.73
N VAL A 80 -1.38 -15.68 4.91
CA VAL A 80 -0.78 -15.42 3.58
C VAL A 80 0.67 -14.98 3.73
N LEU A 81 0.96 -14.07 4.66
CA LEU A 81 2.32 -13.59 4.90
C LEU A 81 3.27 -14.70 5.39
N GLN A 82 2.74 -15.68 6.12
CA GLN A 82 3.48 -16.84 6.67
C GLN A 82 3.43 -18.09 5.78
N ALA A 83 2.78 -18.02 4.61
CA ALA A 83 2.62 -19.17 3.74
C ALA A 83 3.97 -19.65 3.20
N LYS A 84 4.23 -20.96 3.39
CA LYS A 84 5.46 -21.65 2.96
C LYS A 84 5.52 -21.89 1.46
N ASP A 85 4.36 -22.13 0.83
CA ASP A 85 4.28 -22.32 -0.62
C ASP A 85 4.20 -20.97 -1.34
N ASP A 86 5.24 -20.66 -2.13
CA ASP A 86 5.36 -19.38 -2.85
C ASP A 86 4.31 -19.18 -3.93
N LYS A 87 3.78 -20.26 -4.52
CA LYS A 87 2.74 -20.17 -5.55
C LYS A 87 1.40 -19.84 -4.90
N ALA A 88 0.99 -20.60 -3.90
CA ALA A 88 -0.22 -20.38 -3.12
C ALA A 88 -0.21 -18.99 -2.46
N ARG A 89 0.94 -18.56 -1.94
CA ARG A 89 1.11 -17.20 -1.39
C ARG A 89 0.82 -16.13 -2.45
N ARG A 90 1.42 -16.24 -3.64
CA ARG A 90 1.21 -15.26 -4.73
C ARG A 90 -0.23 -15.26 -5.24
N GLU A 91 -0.83 -16.43 -5.42
CA GLU A 91 -2.22 -16.56 -5.86
C GLU A 91 -3.17 -15.94 -4.83
N MET A 92 -3.00 -16.23 -3.54
CA MET A 92 -3.85 -15.68 -2.50
C MET A 92 -3.64 -14.16 -2.31
N LYS A 93 -2.41 -13.66 -2.44
CA LYS A 93 -2.15 -12.21 -2.49
C LYS A 93 -2.92 -11.54 -3.62
N ALA A 94 -2.94 -12.15 -4.81
CA ALA A 94 -3.66 -11.62 -5.97
C ALA A 94 -5.18 -11.63 -5.76
N VAL A 95 -5.73 -12.70 -5.21
CA VAL A 95 -7.16 -12.80 -4.87
C VAL A 95 -7.55 -11.71 -3.87
N ILE A 96 -6.84 -11.61 -2.75
CA ILE A 96 -7.14 -10.62 -1.70
C ILE A 96 -6.98 -9.19 -2.23
N SER A 97 -5.92 -8.89 -2.99
CA SER A 97 -5.75 -7.56 -3.59
C SER A 97 -6.87 -7.21 -4.58
N ARG A 98 -7.43 -8.18 -5.29
CA ARG A 98 -8.58 -7.97 -6.18
C ARG A 98 -9.84 -7.66 -5.38
N LEU A 99 -10.14 -8.46 -4.34
CA LEU A 99 -11.30 -8.25 -3.47
C LEU A 99 -11.26 -6.88 -2.78
N ILE A 100 -10.09 -6.48 -2.26
CA ILE A 100 -9.88 -5.16 -1.63
C ILE A 100 -10.17 -4.00 -2.60
N LYS A 101 -9.89 -4.19 -3.89
CA LYS A 101 -10.15 -3.18 -4.95
C LYS A 101 -11.62 -3.12 -5.35
N GLU A 102 -12.26 -4.29 -5.46
CA GLU A 102 -13.68 -4.41 -5.76
C GLU A 102 -14.53 -3.84 -4.61
N GLU A 103 -14.09 -4.04 -3.36
CA GLU A 103 -14.75 -3.57 -2.12
C GLU A 103 -14.05 -2.33 -1.54
N ALA A 104 -13.95 -1.26 -2.32
CA ALA A 104 -13.27 -0.03 -1.88
C ALA A 104 -13.83 0.53 -0.56
N ASP A 105 -15.15 0.41 -0.35
CA ASP A 105 -15.88 0.97 0.80
C ASP A 105 -15.76 0.13 2.09
N HIS A 106 -15.24 -1.10 2.04
CA HIS A 106 -15.02 -1.88 3.26
C HIS A 106 -13.92 -1.24 4.09
N ASP A 107 -14.24 -0.85 5.33
CA ASP A 107 -13.28 -0.29 6.27
C ASP A 107 -12.31 -1.38 6.74
N VAL A 108 -11.03 -1.20 6.46
CA VAL A 108 -9.97 -2.13 6.89
C VAL A 108 -9.24 -1.45 8.04
N SER A 109 -9.15 -2.13 9.19
CA SER A 109 -8.44 -1.56 10.35
C SER A 109 -7.02 -1.16 9.96
N LYS A 110 -6.77 0.15 10.10
CA LYS A 110 -5.46 0.77 9.92
C LYS A 110 -4.45 0.10 10.85
N GLU A 111 -4.75 0.05 12.14
CA GLU A 111 -3.89 -0.48 13.20
C GLU A 111 -3.43 -1.91 12.90
N MET A 112 -4.35 -2.74 12.39
CA MET A 112 -4.06 -4.10 11.96
C MET A 112 -3.02 -4.12 10.83
N LEU A 113 -3.22 -3.38 9.74
CA LEU A 113 -2.28 -3.35 8.61
C LEU A 113 -0.91 -2.81 9.03
N TYR A 114 -0.88 -1.77 9.87
CA TYR A 114 0.37 -1.23 10.42
C TYR A 114 1.09 -2.26 11.31
N SER A 115 0.37 -3.04 12.12
CA SER A 115 0.99 -4.12 12.92
C SER A 115 1.66 -5.18 12.06
N LEU A 116 1.06 -5.53 10.92
CA LEU A 116 1.65 -6.45 9.95
C LEU A 116 2.88 -5.85 9.27
N CYS A 117 2.84 -4.56 8.92
CA CYS A 117 3.98 -3.84 8.37
C CYS A 117 5.16 -3.83 9.34
N HIS A 118 4.91 -3.47 10.61
CA HIS A 118 5.92 -3.51 11.66
C HIS A 118 6.55 -4.89 11.81
N ARG A 119 5.74 -5.95 11.78
CA ARG A 119 6.24 -7.32 11.85
C ARG A 119 7.18 -7.65 10.68
N CYS A 120 6.83 -7.28 9.46
CA CYS A 120 7.70 -7.50 8.30
C CYS A 120 9.00 -6.67 8.39
N ILE A 121 8.93 -5.42 8.85
CA ILE A 121 10.12 -4.57 9.07
C ILE A 121 11.03 -5.19 10.13
N LEU A 122 10.50 -5.64 11.25
CA LEU A 122 11.26 -6.29 12.31
C LEU A 122 11.91 -7.58 11.80
N SER A 123 11.18 -8.39 11.04
CA SER A 123 11.73 -9.61 10.43
C SER A 123 12.87 -9.29 9.45
N LEU A 124 12.74 -8.24 8.64
CA LEU A 124 13.84 -7.76 7.78
C LEU A 124 15.05 -7.35 8.61
N ILE A 125 14.88 -6.56 9.67
CA ILE A 125 16.00 -6.15 10.55
C ILE A 125 16.71 -7.38 11.10
N LEU A 126 15.96 -8.37 11.61
CA LEU A 126 16.53 -9.61 12.14
C LEU A 126 17.30 -10.41 11.08
N CYS A 127 16.69 -10.64 9.91
CA CYS A 127 17.34 -11.35 8.81
C CYS A 127 18.63 -10.64 8.36
N LEU A 128 18.59 -9.32 8.20
CA LEU A 128 19.76 -8.56 7.74
C LEU A 128 20.86 -8.49 8.81
N SER A 129 20.49 -8.43 10.08
CA SER A 129 21.44 -8.49 11.19
C SER A 129 22.20 -9.83 11.18
N GLU A 130 21.47 -10.94 11.04
CA GLU A 130 22.04 -12.29 11.01
C GLU A 130 22.98 -12.50 9.81
N VAL A 131 22.57 -12.04 8.62
CA VAL A 131 23.44 -12.06 7.43
C VAL A 131 24.71 -11.23 7.65
N THR A 132 24.58 -10.10 8.35
CA THR A 132 25.73 -9.21 8.62
C THR A 132 26.72 -9.83 9.60
N SER A 133 26.26 -10.63 10.57
CA SER A 133 27.13 -11.27 11.58
C SER A 133 27.77 -12.58 11.10
N HIS A 134 27.10 -13.36 10.25
CA HIS A 134 27.49 -14.73 9.88
C HIS A 134 27.77 -14.89 8.38
N MET A 135 28.61 -14.04 7.78
CA MET A 135 28.92 -13.96 6.33
C MET A 135 29.33 -15.27 5.58
N ASN A 136 29.22 -16.45 6.21
CA ASN A 136 29.37 -17.77 5.60
C ASN A 136 28.00 -18.35 5.23
N ASP A 137 27.66 -18.28 3.93
CA ASP A 137 26.48 -18.85 3.27
C ASP A 137 25.09 -18.30 3.70
N PRO A 138 24.66 -17.15 3.13
CA PRO A 138 23.40 -16.53 3.49
C PRO A 138 22.16 -17.19 2.83
N GLY A 139 22.29 -18.36 2.19
CA GLY A 139 21.29 -18.95 1.29
C GLY A 139 19.83 -18.87 1.78
N ASP A 140 19.54 -19.44 2.94
CA ASP A 140 18.18 -19.46 3.49
C ASP A 140 17.70 -18.06 3.91
N LEU A 141 18.57 -17.25 4.51
CA LEU A 141 18.25 -15.89 4.93
C LEU A 141 17.97 -14.95 3.76
N VAL A 142 18.59 -15.17 2.60
CA VAL A 142 18.31 -14.40 1.38
C VAL A 142 16.87 -14.65 0.90
N GLY A 143 16.41 -15.90 0.96
CA GLY A 143 15.03 -16.26 0.65
C GLY A 143 14.05 -15.55 1.59
N GLU A 144 14.36 -15.53 2.88
CA GLU A 144 13.56 -14.82 3.90
C GLU A 144 13.54 -13.30 3.66
N ILE A 145 14.68 -12.67 3.33
CA ILE A 145 14.74 -11.25 2.98
C ILE A 145 13.83 -10.94 1.80
N SER A 146 13.93 -11.72 0.72
CA SER A 146 13.08 -11.54 -0.46
C SER A 146 11.61 -11.75 -0.13
N ARG A 147 11.29 -12.71 0.74
CA ARG A 147 9.92 -12.99 1.18
C ARG A 147 9.35 -11.80 1.97
N GLU A 148 10.07 -11.33 2.98
CA GLU A 148 9.59 -10.25 3.84
C GLU A 148 9.52 -8.91 3.11
N ALA A 149 10.45 -8.64 2.18
CA ALA A 149 10.35 -7.49 1.30
C ALA A 149 9.11 -7.56 0.39
N GLY A 150 8.83 -8.72 -0.22
CA GLY A 150 7.63 -8.93 -1.04
C GLY A 150 6.32 -8.98 -0.23
N ASN A 151 6.38 -9.34 1.04
CA ASN A 151 5.28 -9.20 2.00
C ASN A 151 4.97 -7.74 2.28
N LEU A 152 6.00 -6.95 2.60
CA LEU A 152 5.84 -5.53 2.87
C LEU A 152 5.38 -4.75 1.63
N LEU A 153 5.92 -5.04 0.44
CA LEU A 153 5.49 -4.44 -0.83
C LEU A 153 3.98 -4.63 -1.07
N TRP A 154 3.48 -5.83 -0.80
CA TRP A 154 2.06 -6.16 -0.93
C TRP A 154 1.19 -5.45 0.10
N LEU A 155 1.64 -5.35 1.36
CA LEU A 155 0.93 -4.57 2.38
C LEU A 155 0.88 -3.09 2.01
N VAL A 156 1.96 -2.53 1.46
CA VAL A 156 1.99 -1.15 0.96
C VAL A 156 1.02 -0.95 -0.20
N ASP A 157 0.86 -1.91 -1.12
CA ASP A 157 -0.18 -1.84 -2.17
C ASP A 157 -1.58 -1.73 -1.54
N ILE A 158 -1.87 -2.50 -0.50
CA ILE A 158 -3.14 -2.44 0.23
C ILE A 158 -3.33 -1.06 0.89
N LEU A 159 -2.29 -0.55 1.56
CA LEU A 159 -2.33 0.77 2.20
C LEU A 159 -2.56 1.90 1.19
N ILE A 160 -1.97 1.80 -0.01
CA ILE A 160 -2.19 2.75 -1.11
C ILE A 160 -3.62 2.67 -1.62
N GLU A 161 -4.14 1.46 -1.86
CA GLU A 161 -5.51 1.25 -2.34
C GLU A 161 -6.54 1.82 -1.35
N LYS A 162 -6.32 1.58 -0.06
CA LYS A 162 -7.17 2.09 1.02
C LYS A 162 -6.87 3.54 1.43
N LYS A 163 -5.94 4.23 0.75
CA LYS A 163 -5.57 5.64 0.96
C LYS A 163 -5.13 5.96 2.40
N ILE A 164 -4.49 5.01 3.08
CA ILE A 164 -4.02 5.11 4.48
C ILE A 164 -2.50 4.90 4.60
N CYS A 165 -1.76 5.17 3.51
CA CYS A 165 -0.30 4.96 3.42
C CYS A 165 0.55 6.13 3.97
N ASP A 166 -0.09 7.20 4.44
CA ASP A 166 0.58 8.44 4.85
C ASP A 166 1.51 8.25 6.07
N GLU A 167 1.04 7.58 7.12
CA GLU A 167 1.87 7.27 8.29
C GLU A 167 2.97 6.25 7.97
N PHE A 168 2.71 5.32 7.04
CA PHE A 168 3.70 4.34 6.61
C PHE A 168 4.89 5.02 5.93
N VAL A 169 4.65 6.11 5.19
CA VAL A 169 5.73 6.89 4.57
C VAL A 169 6.67 7.46 5.63
N GLN A 170 6.11 7.97 6.73
CA GLN A 170 6.90 8.46 7.85
C GLN A 170 7.64 7.30 8.53
N LEU A 171 6.94 6.21 8.86
CA LEU A 171 7.52 5.01 9.47
C LEU A 171 8.71 4.49 8.66
N TRP A 172 8.55 4.36 7.35
CA TRP A 172 9.56 3.87 6.43
C TRP A 172 10.77 4.82 6.36
N GLY A 173 10.52 6.13 6.28
CA GLY A 173 11.58 7.14 6.28
C GLY A 173 12.43 7.13 7.56
N GLU A 174 11.87 6.69 8.68
CA GLU A 174 12.54 6.63 9.98
C GLU A 174 13.37 5.34 10.19
N GLN A 175 13.33 4.36 9.27
CA GLN A 175 14.05 3.08 9.36
C GLN A 175 15.57 3.19 9.11
N LYS A 176 16.27 3.99 9.91
CA LYS A 176 17.73 4.22 9.80
C LYS A 176 18.56 2.97 10.09
N GLU A 177 18.14 2.17 11.06
CA GLU A 177 18.82 0.91 11.40
C GLU A 177 18.74 -0.07 10.23
N LEU A 178 17.54 -0.28 9.68
CA LEU A 178 17.35 -1.14 8.53
C LEU A 178 18.14 -0.64 7.32
N ALA A 179 18.16 0.67 7.05
CA ALA A 179 18.97 1.24 5.97
C ALA A 179 20.48 1.02 6.18
N ASN A 180 20.97 1.11 7.43
CA ASN A 180 22.36 0.84 7.76
C ASN A 180 22.72 -0.65 7.56
N LEU A 181 21.87 -1.58 8.01
CA LEU A 181 22.06 -3.02 7.77
C LEU A 181 22.00 -3.34 6.27
N HIS A 182 21.03 -2.74 5.57
CA HIS A 182 20.87 -2.86 4.12
C HIS A 182 22.16 -2.45 3.40
N SER A 183 22.83 -1.36 3.81
CA SER A 183 24.09 -0.91 3.20
C SER A 183 25.26 -1.92 3.24
N LYS A 184 25.21 -2.90 4.14
CA LYS A 184 26.30 -3.87 4.37
C LYS A 184 26.15 -5.16 3.56
N ILE A 185 24.99 -5.35 2.93
CA ILE A 185 24.65 -6.57 2.20
C ILE A 185 24.82 -6.33 0.70
N PRO A 186 25.34 -7.30 -0.07
CA PRO A 186 25.40 -7.18 -1.52
C PRO A 186 24.03 -6.95 -2.17
N ALA A 187 23.95 -6.00 -3.11
CA ALA A 187 22.72 -5.61 -3.82
C ALA A 187 21.89 -6.79 -4.35
N LYS A 188 22.54 -7.85 -4.86
CA LYS A 188 21.88 -9.08 -5.34
C LYS A 188 20.93 -9.72 -4.31
N TYR A 189 21.14 -9.50 -3.02
CA TYR A 189 20.35 -10.12 -1.95
C TYR A 189 19.34 -9.17 -1.29
N ARG A 190 19.53 -7.86 -1.42
CA ARG A 190 18.75 -6.84 -0.70
C ARG A 190 17.87 -5.96 -1.60
N HIS A 191 18.04 -6.04 -2.93
CA HIS A 191 17.41 -5.13 -3.88
C HIS A 191 15.87 -5.12 -3.81
N GLU A 192 15.24 -6.22 -3.37
CA GLU A 192 13.80 -6.28 -3.15
C GLU A 192 13.31 -5.27 -2.09
N ILE A 193 14.14 -4.95 -1.10
CA ILE A 193 13.80 -3.94 -0.06
C ILE A 193 13.69 -2.55 -0.70
N SER A 194 14.60 -2.22 -1.61
CA SER A 194 14.62 -0.93 -2.31
C SER A 194 13.38 -0.70 -3.18
N LYS A 195 12.66 -1.76 -3.59
CA LYS A 195 11.40 -1.64 -4.33
C LYS A 195 10.27 -1.03 -3.50
N ILE A 196 10.29 -1.18 -2.17
CA ILE A 196 9.31 -0.56 -1.27
C ILE A 196 9.40 0.96 -1.39
N THR A 197 10.61 1.51 -1.33
CA THR A 197 10.85 2.94 -1.55
C THR A 197 10.40 3.37 -2.94
N ALA A 198 10.74 2.59 -3.99
CA ALA A 198 10.33 2.89 -5.36
C ALA A 198 8.80 2.97 -5.52
N GLN A 199 8.06 2.01 -4.97
CA GLN A 199 6.60 1.97 -4.97
C GLN A 199 5.99 3.19 -4.26
N MET A 200 6.52 3.57 -3.10
CA MET A 200 6.09 4.77 -2.39
C MET A 200 6.33 6.03 -3.21
N CYS A 201 7.50 6.17 -3.85
CA CYS A 201 7.81 7.30 -4.73
C CYS A 201 6.85 7.38 -5.92
N VAL A 202 6.47 6.23 -6.52
CA VAL A 202 5.42 6.18 -7.55
C VAL A 202 4.07 6.64 -7.00
N GLY A 203 3.67 6.16 -5.83
CA GLY A 203 2.41 6.53 -5.19
C GLY A 203 2.34 8.03 -4.88
N ILE A 204 3.42 8.61 -4.36
CA ILE A 204 3.53 10.05 -4.08
C ILE A 204 3.52 10.86 -5.39
N GLY A 205 4.34 10.47 -6.37
CA GLY A 205 4.46 11.17 -7.65
C GLY A 205 3.19 11.17 -8.49
N LYS A 206 2.35 10.13 -8.35
CA LYS A 206 1.01 10.05 -8.97
C LYS A 206 -0.09 10.71 -8.13
N GLY A 207 0.23 11.27 -6.96
CA GLY A 207 -0.76 11.86 -6.05
C GLY A 207 -1.69 10.85 -5.36
N LYS A 208 -1.36 9.55 -5.39
CA LYS A 208 -2.10 8.50 -4.65
C LYS A 208 -1.79 8.51 -3.16
N ILE A 209 -0.59 8.95 -2.80
CA ILE A 209 -0.13 9.10 -1.42
C ILE A 209 0.09 10.60 -1.17
N LEU A 210 -0.66 11.16 -0.23
CA LEU A 210 -0.55 12.56 0.16
C LEU A 210 0.12 12.67 1.52
N VAL A 211 1.32 13.27 1.54
CA VAL A 211 2.15 13.38 2.75
C VAL A 211 2.86 14.73 2.80
N LYS A 212 3.23 15.14 4.02
CA LYS A 212 3.98 16.37 4.26
C LYS A 212 5.33 16.33 3.54
N ARG A 213 5.86 17.51 3.20
CA ARG A 213 7.19 17.67 2.56
C ARG A 213 8.30 17.01 3.38
N GLU A 214 8.21 17.13 4.70
CA GLU A 214 9.20 16.63 5.64
C GLU A 214 9.30 15.10 5.57
N ALA A 215 8.17 14.40 5.55
CA ALA A 215 8.14 12.94 5.39
C ALA A 215 8.76 12.51 4.04
N ARG A 216 8.41 13.19 2.94
CA ARG A 216 8.99 12.93 1.61
C ARG A 216 10.51 13.10 1.62
N PHE A 217 11.00 14.19 2.20
CA PHE A 217 12.43 14.45 2.27
C PHE A 217 13.16 13.44 3.17
N THR A 218 12.55 13.02 4.28
CA THR A 218 13.11 11.99 5.16
C THR A 218 13.26 10.65 4.45
N VAL A 219 12.26 10.21 3.66
CA VAL A 219 12.38 8.98 2.85
C VAL A 219 13.57 9.06 1.89
N LEU A 220 13.72 10.17 1.15
CA LEU A 220 14.86 10.34 0.24
C LEU A 220 16.19 10.39 1.00
N LYS A 221 16.25 11.06 2.16
CA LYS A 221 17.47 11.13 2.96
C LYS A 221 17.92 9.73 3.45
N THR A 222 16.97 8.88 3.82
CA THR A 222 17.26 7.54 4.37
C THR A 222 17.54 6.52 3.28
N TRP A 223 16.79 6.54 2.17
CA TRP A 223 16.75 5.42 1.22
C TRP A 223 17.28 5.70 -0.17
N LEU A 224 17.61 6.95 -0.52
CA LEU A 224 18.01 7.29 -1.89
C LEU A 224 19.35 6.66 -2.30
N GLU A 225 20.32 6.57 -1.38
CA GLU A 225 21.60 5.89 -1.67
C GLU A 225 21.37 4.39 -1.94
N SER A 226 20.54 3.73 -1.12
CA SER A 226 20.12 2.34 -1.34
C SER A 226 19.44 2.14 -2.69
N LEU A 227 18.55 3.06 -3.08
CA LEU A 227 17.91 3.03 -4.39
C LEU A 227 18.94 3.11 -5.52
N TYR A 228 19.93 3.99 -5.42
CA TYR A 228 20.99 4.11 -6.44
C TYR A 228 21.82 2.84 -6.54
N ASP A 229 22.28 2.30 -5.41
CA ASP A 229 23.16 1.14 -5.41
C ASP A 229 22.45 -0.14 -5.87
N ASP A 230 21.13 -0.24 -5.66
CA ASP A 230 20.34 -1.40 -6.05
C ASP A 230 19.67 -1.29 -7.43
N PHE A 231 19.62 -0.10 -8.04
CA PHE A 231 18.82 0.17 -9.24
C PHE A 231 19.13 -0.80 -10.39
N GLY A 232 20.41 -1.03 -10.68
CA GLY A 232 20.84 -1.98 -11.70
C GLY A 232 20.32 -3.40 -11.46
N TRP A 233 20.34 -3.87 -10.21
CA TRP A 233 19.82 -5.19 -9.83
C TRP A 233 18.31 -5.24 -9.91
N MET A 234 17.62 -4.22 -9.40
CA MET A 234 16.17 -4.12 -9.50
C MET A 234 15.70 -4.16 -10.97
N ARG A 235 16.38 -3.40 -11.85
CA ARG A 235 16.07 -3.35 -13.29
C ARG A 235 16.26 -4.70 -13.99
N ARG A 236 17.36 -5.40 -13.72
CA ARG A 236 17.70 -6.70 -14.33
C ARG A 236 16.84 -7.85 -13.80
N SER A 237 16.70 -7.94 -12.48
CA SER A 237 16.03 -9.06 -11.79
C SER A 237 14.52 -9.06 -12.01
N SER A 238 13.93 -7.89 -12.34
CA SER A 238 12.50 -7.70 -12.12
C SER A 238 11.81 -6.85 -13.20
N SER A 239 12.23 -6.98 -14.46
CA SER A 239 11.64 -6.27 -15.61
C SER A 239 10.12 -6.46 -15.78
N ARG A 240 9.53 -7.49 -15.15
CA ARG A 240 8.07 -7.74 -15.16
C ARG A 240 7.32 -7.23 -13.93
N SER A 241 8.00 -6.89 -12.83
CA SER A 241 7.33 -6.52 -11.58
C SER A 241 7.02 -5.03 -11.45
N MET A 242 7.78 -4.17 -12.14
CA MET A 242 7.67 -2.72 -12.02
C MET A 242 8.09 -2.06 -13.33
N ASP A 243 7.34 -1.04 -13.76
CA ASP A 243 7.74 -0.18 -14.86
C ASP A 243 8.74 0.87 -14.36
N TRP A 244 10.00 0.73 -14.75
CA TRP A 244 11.07 1.60 -14.27
C TRP A 244 10.94 3.05 -14.76
N LYS A 245 10.28 3.30 -15.90
CA LYS A 245 9.98 4.66 -16.33
C LYS A 245 8.97 5.31 -15.40
N VAL A 246 7.97 4.56 -14.96
CA VAL A 246 7.00 5.02 -13.95
C VAL A 246 7.68 5.32 -12.61
N VAL A 247 8.71 4.55 -12.23
CA VAL A 247 9.49 4.79 -11.01
C VAL A 247 10.32 6.08 -11.11
N GLU A 248 11.06 6.25 -12.21
CA GLU A 248 11.84 7.45 -12.50
C GLU A 248 10.97 8.71 -12.51
N ASP A 249 9.78 8.62 -13.14
CA ASP A 249 8.80 9.69 -13.14
C ASP A 249 8.26 9.96 -11.73
N GLY A 250 7.93 8.92 -10.96
CA GLY A 250 7.44 9.05 -9.59
C GLY A 250 8.45 9.75 -8.67
N LEU A 251 9.71 9.31 -8.73
CA LEU A 251 10.83 9.93 -8.02
C LEU A 251 11.03 11.39 -8.45
N SER A 252 11.03 11.66 -9.75
CA SER A 252 11.16 13.01 -10.30
C SER A 252 10.07 13.95 -9.80
N GLN A 253 8.81 13.51 -9.84
CA GLN A 253 7.68 14.30 -9.33
C GLN A 253 7.79 14.53 -7.82
N MET A 254 8.15 13.50 -7.05
CA MET A 254 8.37 13.63 -5.62
C MET A 254 9.46 14.66 -5.31
N ILE A 255 10.60 14.63 -6.01
CA ILE A 255 11.69 15.61 -5.84
C ILE A 255 11.21 17.03 -6.15
N LEU A 256 10.51 17.22 -7.27
CA LEU A 256 10.03 18.54 -7.72
C LEU A 256 9.02 19.22 -6.78
N THR A 257 8.47 18.46 -5.84
CA THR A 257 7.54 18.95 -4.81
C THR A 257 8.21 19.33 -3.48
N LEU A 258 9.53 19.17 -3.37
CA LEU A 258 10.33 19.64 -2.23
C LEU A 258 10.66 21.13 -2.35
N SER A 259 11.28 21.74 -1.34
CA SER A 259 11.83 23.10 -1.49
C SER A 259 12.97 23.13 -2.51
N LEU A 260 13.26 24.29 -3.11
CA LEU A 260 14.39 24.42 -4.05
C LEU A 260 15.74 24.01 -3.45
N SER A 261 15.95 24.31 -2.16
CA SER A 261 17.16 23.89 -1.42
C SER A 261 17.24 22.37 -1.25
N GLN A 262 16.13 21.71 -0.94
CA GLN A 262 16.07 20.25 -0.83
C GLN A 262 16.22 19.57 -2.19
N GLN A 263 15.60 20.12 -3.23
CA GLN A 263 15.78 19.69 -4.62
C GLN A 263 17.26 19.72 -5.00
N GLN A 264 17.96 20.81 -4.72
CA GLN A 264 19.40 20.94 -4.99
C GLN A 264 20.20 19.83 -4.30
N VAL A 265 19.98 19.57 -3.01
CA VAL A 265 20.70 18.51 -2.27
C VAL A 265 20.54 17.14 -2.94
N VAL A 266 19.32 16.81 -3.35
CA VAL A 266 19.01 15.51 -3.97
C VAL A 266 19.57 15.43 -5.39
N LEU A 267 19.37 16.46 -6.19
CA LEU A 267 19.74 16.49 -7.61
C LEU A 267 21.26 16.58 -7.83
N MET A 268 21.98 17.29 -6.96
CA MET A 268 23.45 17.31 -7.04
C MET A 268 24.05 15.95 -6.71
N LYS A 269 23.53 15.26 -5.69
CA LYS A 269 23.93 13.87 -5.39
C LYS A 269 23.62 12.92 -6.55
N TRP A 270 22.44 13.06 -7.15
CA TRP A 270 22.09 12.29 -8.33
C TRP A 270 23.07 12.54 -9.48
N PHE A 271 23.38 13.81 -9.77
CA PHE A 271 24.27 14.21 -10.85
C PHE A 271 25.64 13.54 -10.71
N ASP A 272 26.25 13.61 -9.53
CA ASP A 272 27.55 12.98 -9.25
C ASP A 272 27.51 11.45 -9.48
N ARG A 273 26.43 10.80 -9.03
CA ARG A 273 26.22 9.35 -9.22
C ARG A 273 25.98 8.99 -10.68
N PHE A 274 25.17 9.76 -11.38
CA PHE A 274 24.84 9.55 -12.79
C PHE A 274 26.09 9.69 -13.68
N MET A 275 26.93 10.68 -13.41
CA MET A 275 28.24 10.84 -14.10
C MET A 275 29.17 9.63 -13.90
N SER A 276 29.02 8.90 -12.80
CA SER A 276 29.86 7.74 -12.46
C SER A 276 29.29 6.39 -12.92
N LYS A 277 27.96 6.26 -13.01
CA LYS A 277 27.26 4.98 -13.19
C LYS A 277 26.35 4.91 -14.42
N GLY A 278 26.08 6.03 -15.08
CA GLY A 278 25.19 6.12 -16.24
C GLY A 278 23.84 5.46 -15.97
N ASP A 279 23.43 4.59 -16.88
CA ASP A 279 22.12 3.91 -16.87
C ASP A 279 21.91 2.92 -15.72
N GLU A 280 22.92 2.66 -14.88
CA GLU A 280 22.76 1.85 -13.65
C GLU A 280 22.23 2.69 -12.46
N CYS A 281 21.88 3.95 -12.69
CA CYS A 281 21.24 4.87 -11.75
C CYS A 281 19.86 5.31 -12.32
N PRO A 282 18.82 5.55 -11.49
CA PRO A 282 17.56 6.10 -11.97
C PRO A 282 17.78 7.44 -12.66
N ASN A 283 17.14 7.66 -13.80
CA ASN A 283 17.25 8.90 -14.55
C ASN A 283 16.32 9.99 -13.96
N PHE A 284 16.92 11.08 -13.44
CA PHE A 284 16.21 12.28 -12.95
C PHE A 284 16.43 13.52 -13.82
N GLU A 285 16.87 13.35 -15.06
CA GLU A 285 17.19 14.44 -16.01
C GLU A 285 16.06 15.46 -16.12
N ARG A 286 14.81 14.98 -16.27
CA ARG A 286 13.64 15.86 -16.33
C ARG A 286 13.46 16.70 -15.05
N ALA A 287 13.66 16.11 -13.87
CA ALA A 287 13.58 16.85 -12.62
C ALA A 287 14.73 17.87 -12.50
N PHE A 288 15.93 17.47 -12.93
CA PHE A 288 17.11 18.33 -12.97
C PHE A 288 16.88 19.55 -13.88
N GLU A 289 16.36 19.39 -15.09
CA GLU A 289 16.05 20.49 -16.01
C GLU A 289 15.02 21.47 -15.43
N VAL A 290 13.99 20.96 -14.77
CA VAL A 290 12.96 21.80 -14.15
C VAL A 290 13.54 22.58 -12.97
N TRP A 291 14.30 21.92 -12.10
CA TRP A 291 14.99 22.57 -10.99
C TRP A 291 15.99 23.62 -11.50
N TRP A 292 16.81 23.30 -12.50
CA TRP A 292 17.78 24.21 -13.11
C TRP A 292 17.12 25.50 -13.59
N ARG A 293 16.00 25.38 -14.35
CA ARG A 293 15.24 26.55 -14.81
C ARG A 293 14.69 27.38 -13.65
N ARG A 294 14.22 26.75 -12.57
CA ARG A 294 13.72 27.45 -11.38
C ARG A 294 14.85 28.13 -10.59
N ALA A 295 16.03 27.52 -10.53
CA ALA A 295 17.17 28.02 -9.77
C ALA A 295 17.93 29.14 -10.50
N PHE A 296 18.15 29.01 -11.81
CA PHE A 296 19.07 29.89 -12.55
C PHE A 296 18.41 30.78 -13.60
N VAL A 297 17.28 30.37 -14.18
CA VAL A 297 16.65 31.09 -15.31
C VAL A 297 15.47 31.96 -14.86
N ARG A 298 14.63 31.41 -13.98
CA ARG A 298 13.41 32.07 -13.47
C ARG A 298 13.37 32.02 -11.94
N PRO A 299 14.37 32.60 -11.24
CA PRO A 299 14.34 32.64 -9.80
C PRO A 299 13.15 33.49 -9.34
N VAL A 300 12.23 32.89 -8.59
CA VAL A 300 11.16 33.61 -7.91
C VAL A 300 11.72 34.08 -6.57
N ILE A 301 12.03 35.36 -6.48
CA ILE A 301 12.45 35.98 -5.21
C ILE A 301 11.19 36.23 -4.40
N MET A 302 11.06 35.54 -3.26
CA MET A 302 10.01 35.86 -2.29
C MET A 302 10.36 37.22 -1.68
N VAL A 303 9.69 38.27 -2.13
CA VAL A 303 9.73 39.57 -1.46
C VAL A 303 8.85 39.44 -0.23
N GLU A 304 9.44 39.48 0.97
CA GLU A 304 8.66 39.66 2.20
C GLU A 304 7.84 40.94 2.06
N PRO A 305 6.55 40.96 2.49
CA PRO A 305 5.77 42.19 2.49
C PRO A 305 6.48 43.19 3.39
N THR A 306 7.21 44.10 2.76
CA THR A 306 7.84 45.23 3.44
C THR A 306 6.68 46.06 4.01
N ASN A 307 6.73 46.34 5.30
CA ASN A 307 5.74 47.16 6.00
C ASN A 307 5.46 48.45 5.20
N ALA A 308 4.35 48.46 4.44
CA ALA A 308 3.80 49.64 3.79
C ALA A 308 3.08 50.50 4.83
N SER A 309 3.81 50.97 5.84
CA SER A 309 3.30 51.83 6.91
C SER A 309 4.39 52.78 7.38
N GLN A 310 4.86 53.67 6.50
CA GLN A 310 5.52 54.92 6.89
C GLN A 310 5.54 55.89 5.70
N LEU A 311 4.34 56.28 5.25
CA LEU A 311 4.16 57.57 4.59
C LEU A 311 4.09 58.63 5.70
N GLN A 312 5.23 59.22 6.06
CA GLN A 312 5.25 60.47 6.82
C GLN A 312 4.82 61.59 5.89
N ILE A 313 3.54 61.98 5.99
CA ILE A 313 3.10 63.32 5.58
C ILE A 313 3.51 64.26 6.72
N THR A 314 4.58 65.02 6.52
CA THR A 314 4.85 66.20 7.34
C THR A 314 4.55 67.42 6.47
N THR A 315 3.37 67.97 6.69
CA THR A 315 2.92 69.26 6.16
C THR A 315 3.77 70.40 6.72
N LEU A 316 4.16 71.31 5.82
CA LEU A 316 4.81 72.59 6.11
C LEU A 316 3.94 73.48 7.01
N HIS A 317 4.58 74.12 7.99
CA HIS A 317 4.19 75.42 8.54
C HIS A 317 5.42 76.33 8.51
#